data_AF-A0AAJ3NS28-F1
#
_entry.id   AF-A0AAJ3NS28-F1
#
_cell.length_a   1.000
_cell.length_b   1.000
_cell.length_c   1.000
_cell.angle_alpha   90.00
_cell.angle_beta   90.00
_cell.angle_gamma   90.00
#
_symmetry.space_group_name_H-M   'P 1'
#
loop_
_entity.id
_entity.type
_entity.pdbx_description
1 polymer ?
#
loop_
_entity_poly.entity_id
_entity_poly.type
_entity_poly.pdbx_seq_one_letter_code
_entity_poly.pdbx_strand_id
1 'polypeptide(L)'
;MDKVVATAAEAVADITDGSSLAVGGFGFCGIPEPSIAALVATGVGDLETVSDNRGGNGVGLVHLLEHKRIRRVASYAADNKEFARQFLSANASAANFNPDCARAGRITITEVDHLVEPGEIDPAAVHTPGIFVHRIVHVPDPVKPLEKVTVAR
;
A
#
# COMPACT_ATOMS: atom_id res chain seq x y z
N MET A 1 -22.75 -4.16 -1.04
CA MET A 1 -22.55 -2.71 -0.81
C MET A 1 -21.39 -2.31 -1.68
N ASP A 2 -21.56 -1.26 -2.48
CA ASP A 2 -20.48 -0.71 -3.29
C ASP A 2 -19.43 -0.08 -2.36
N LYS A 3 -18.15 -0.36 -2.63
CA LYS A 3 -17.00 0.10 -1.83
C LYS A 3 -16.06 0.98 -2.66
N VAL A 4 -16.38 1.22 -3.93
CA VAL A 4 -15.58 2.04 -4.83
C VAL A 4 -15.77 3.50 -4.43
N VAL A 5 -14.66 4.22 -4.26
CA VAL A 5 -14.64 5.67 -4.01
C VAL A 5 -14.02 6.38 -5.20
N ALA A 6 -14.41 7.62 -5.45
CA ALA A 6 -14.07 8.30 -6.70
C ALA A 6 -12.61 8.74 -6.76
N THR A 7 -11.99 9.04 -5.61
CA THR A 7 -10.63 9.58 -5.54
C THR A 7 -9.86 9.11 -4.30
N ALA A 8 -8.53 9.14 -4.38
CA ALA A 8 -7.66 8.93 -3.22
C ALA A 8 -7.92 9.96 -2.10
N ALA A 9 -8.26 11.21 -2.45
CA ALA A 9 -8.59 12.26 -1.48
C ALA A 9 -9.84 11.91 -0.67
N GLU A 10 -10.89 11.42 -1.34
CA GLU A 10 -12.09 10.91 -0.67
C GLU A 10 -11.76 9.68 0.19
N ALA A 11 -10.89 8.80 -0.31
CA ALA A 11 -10.50 7.58 0.38
C ALA A 11 -9.83 7.85 1.74
N VAL A 12 -9.17 9.00 1.92
CA VAL A 12 -8.41 9.33 3.13
C VAL A 12 -9.04 10.45 3.97
N ALA A 13 -10.23 10.95 3.57
CA ALA A 13 -10.82 12.17 4.11
C ALA A 13 -11.16 12.13 5.61
N ASP A 14 -11.35 10.95 6.19
CA ASP A 14 -11.66 10.75 7.62
C ASP A 14 -10.44 10.38 8.46
N ILE A 15 -9.24 10.33 7.87
CA ILE A 15 -7.99 10.13 8.60
C ILE A 15 -7.60 11.46 9.25
N THR A 16 -7.42 11.44 10.57
CA THR A 16 -7.07 12.62 11.37
C THR A 16 -5.71 12.48 12.03
N ASP A 17 -5.22 13.57 12.61
CA ASP A 17 -4.00 13.56 13.43
C ASP A 17 -4.04 12.45 14.49
N GLY A 18 -2.89 11.81 14.70
CA GLY A 18 -2.76 10.72 15.69
C GLY A 18 -3.27 9.35 15.22
N SER A 19 -3.80 9.24 14.00
CA SER A 19 -4.30 7.97 13.46
C SER A 19 -3.19 6.91 13.31
N SER A 20 -3.57 5.65 13.51
CA SER A 20 -2.70 4.50 13.25
C SER A 20 -3.06 3.83 11.92
N LEU A 21 -2.06 3.63 11.06
CA LEU A 21 -2.22 3.16 9.69
C LEU A 21 -1.38 1.90 9.45
N ALA A 22 -2.01 0.85 8.92
CA ALA A 22 -1.30 -0.29 8.33
C ALA A 22 -1.18 -0.05 6.82
N VAL A 23 0.04 0.10 6.33
CA VAL A 23 0.32 0.43 4.93
C VAL A 23 1.03 -0.76 4.32
N GLY A 24 0.45 -1.34 3.28
CA GLY A 24 1.05 -2.47 2.58
C GLY A 24 2.05 -2.03 1.51
N GLY A 25 2.70 -3.02 0.87
CA GLY A 25 3.75 -2.84 -0.12
C GLY A 25 5.11 -3.37 0.36
N PHE A 26 6.01 -3.63 -0.59
CA PHE A 26 7.38 -4.11 -0.37
C PHE A 26 8.34 -3.37 -1.31
N GLY A 27 9.38 -2.72 -0.77
CA GLY A 27 10.24 -1.85 -1.57
C GLY A 27 9.43 -0.74 -2.24
N PHE A 28 9.25 -0.81 -3.57
CA PHE A 28 8.37 0.05 -4.39
C PHE A 28 7.12 -0.66 -4.94
N CYS A 29 6.96 -1.95 -4.64
CA CYS A 29 5.94 -2.80 -5.23
C CYS A 29 4.68 -2.83 -4.36
N GLY A 30 3.53 -2.45 -4.94
CA GLY A 30 2.22 -2.52 -4.29
C GLY A 30 2.02 -1.50 -3.17
N ILE A 31 2.71 -0.35 -3.25
CA ILE A 31 2.48 0.80 -2.36
C ILE A 31 1.25 1.57 -2.84
N PRO A 32 0.34 1.99 -1.93
CA PRO A 32 -0.79 2.87 -2.27
C PRO A 32 -0.33 4.34 -2.42
N GLU A 33 0.40 4.65 -3.49
CA GLU A 33 1.04 5.96 -3.68
C GLU A 33 0.03 7.11 -3.75
N PRO A 34 -1.03 7.06 -4.57
CA PRO A 34 -2.09 8.06 -4.58
C PRO A 34 -2.67 8.38 -3.20
N SER A 35 -2.95 7.37 -2.36
CA SER A 35 -3.46 7.57 -1.01
C SER A 35 -2.42 8.20 -0.08
N ILE A 36 -1.14 7.84 -0.22
CA ILE A 36 -0.05 8.48 0.53
C ILE A 36 0.11 9.95 0.13
N ALA A 37 0.08 10.25 -1.16
CA ALA A 37 0.13 11.63 -1.67
C ALA A 37 -1.08 12.45 -1.21
N ALA A 38 -2.28 11.86 -1.24
CA ALA A 38 -3.50 12.49 -0.74
C ALA A 38 -3.39 12.79 0.76
N LEU A 39 -2.88 11.85 1.57
CA LEU A 39 -2.64 12.07 3.00
C LEU A 39 -1.68 13.23 3.25
N VAL A 40 -0.57 13.33 2.49
CA VAL A 40 0.36 14.47 2.58
C VAL A 40 -0.37 15.78 2.30
N ALA A 41 -1.24 15.82 1.29
CA ALA A 41 -1.99 17.01 0.90
C ALA A 41 -3.00 17.47 1.96
N THR A 42 -3.58 16.56 2.76
CA THR A 42 -4.47 16.94 3.87
C THR A 42 -3.75 17.70 4.98
N GLY A 43 -2.43 17.53 5.11
CA GLY A 43 -1.63 18.14 6.16
C GLY A 43 -1.73 17.46 7.53
N VAL A 44 -2.37 16.29 7.63
CA VAL A 44 -2.45 15.53 8.89
C VAL A 44 -1.08 15.07 9.36
N GLY A 45 -0.91 14.97 10.68
CA GLY A 45 0.34 14.64 11.36
C GLY A 45 0.16 13.66 12.52
N ASP A 46 1.21 13.50 13.32
CA ASP A 46 1.25 12.57 14.46
C ASP A 46 0.84 11.12 14.16
N LEU A 47 0.98 10.69 12.90
CA LEU A 47 0.56 9.36 12.46
C LEU A 47 1.44 8.27 13.07
N GLU A 48 0.85 7.12 13.35
CA GLU A 48 1.60 5.89 13.63
C GLU A 48 1.45 4.95 12.45
N THR A 49 2.55 4.45 11.89
CA THR A 49 2.50 3.58 10.72
C THR A 49 3.15 2.23 10.99
N VAL A 50 2.52 1.18 10.45
CA VAL A 50 3.06 -0.17 10.36
C VAL A 50 3.14 -0.53 8.88
N SER A 51 4.32 -0.89 8.40
CA SER A 51 4.58 -1.23 7.00
C SER A 51 5.80 -2.12 6.90
N ASP A 52 5.94 -2.91 5.84
CA ASP A 52 7.15 -3.68 5.64
C ASP A 52 8.37 -2.78 5.42
N ASN A 53 8.35 -1.94 4.38
CA ASN A 53 9.37 -0.91 4.15
C ASN A 53 8.78 0.51 4.16
N ARG A 54 9.65 1.51 4.07
CA ARG A 54 9.29 2.93 4.03
C ARG A 54 9.28 3.53 2.63
N GLY A 55 9.64 2.76 1.60
CA GLY A 55 9.97 3.29 0.28
C GLY A 55 11.26 4.13 0.29
N GLY A 56 11.48 4.91 -0.76
CA GLY A 56 12.68 5.72 -0.96
C GLY A 56 12.53 6.67 -2.16
N ASN A 57 13.46 7.62 -2.31
CA ASN A 57 13.47 8.59 -3.42
C ASN A 57 12.12 9.33 -3.61
N GLY A 58 11.48 9.76 -2.52
CA GLY A 58 10.20 10.47 -2.54
C GLY A 58 8.95 9.59 -2.75
N VAL A 59 9.08 8.26 -2.85
CA VAL A 59 7.94 7.34 -3.04
C VAL A 59 7.71 6.50 -1.79
N GLY A 60 6.44 6.34 -1.40
CA GLY A 60 6.03 5.57 -0.23
C GLY A 60 6.02 6.39 1.07
N LEU A 61 6.11 5.72 2.21
CA LEU A 61 6.05 6.39 3.53
C LEU A 61 7.16 7.43 3.76
N VAL A 62 8.24 7.38 2.98
CA VAL A 62 9.28 8.41 2.97
C VAL A 62 8.70 9.80 2.69
N HIS A 63 7.65 9.91 1.87
CA HIS A 63 6.98 11.17 1.58
C HIS A 63 6.32 11.76 2.85
N LEU A 64 5.68 10.93 3.67
CA LEU A 64 5.14 11.38 4.97
C LEU A 64 6.25 11.70 5.98
N LEU A 65 7.39 11.00 5.94
CA LEU A 65 8.55 11.27 6.80
C LEU A 65 9.25 12.59 6.46
N GLU A 66 9.45 12.87 5.18
CA GLU A 66 10.03 14.11 4.67
C GLU A 66 9.20 15.33 5.11
N HIS A 67 7.88 15.17 5.18
CA HIS A 67 6.94 16.17 5.69
C HIS A 67 6.73 16.12 7.22
N LYS A 68 7.49 15.30 7.96
CA LYS A 68 7.44 15.15 9.43
C LYS A 68 6.04 14.80 9.96
N ARG A 69 5.29 13.97 9.23
CA ARG A 69 3.91 13.61 9.57
C ARG A 69 3.77 12.35 10.42
N ILE A 70 4.86 11.61 10.61
CA ILE A 70 4.84 10.32 11.33
C ILE A 70 5.54 10.46 12.68
N ARG A 71 4.81 10.12 13.75
CA ARG A 71 5.31 10.04 15.13
C ARG A 71 6.05 8.73 15.40
N ARG A 72 5.56 7.61 14.86
CA ARG A 72 6.15 6.28 15.06
C ARG A 72 6.03 5.43 13.80
N VAL A 73 7.09 4.73 13.45
CA VAL A 73 7.10 3.73 12.38
C VAL A 73 7.53 2.38 12.95
N ALA A 74 6.75 1.33 12.72
CA ALA A 74 7.22 -0.05 12.81
C ALA A 74 7.41 -0.57 11.39
N SER A 75 8.68 -0.71 10.97
CA SER A 75 9.04 -1.18 9.63
C SER A 75 10.37 -1.90 9.63
N TYR A 76 10.49 -2.88 8.73
CA TYR A 76 11.72 -3.60 8.44
C TYR A 76 12.66 -2.74 7.56
N ALA A 77 13.91 -2.61 7.99
CA ALA A 77 14.99 -2.03 7.19
C ALA A 77 15.79 -3.17 6.55
N ALA A 78 15.47 -3.53 5.31
CA ALA A 78 16.12 -4.62 4.61
C ALA A 78 17.49 -4.18 4.06
N ASP A 79 18.59 -4.78 4.52
CA ASP A 79 19.90 -4.71 3.86
C ASP A 79 20.41 -6.10 3.43
N ASN A 80 19.53 -7.12 3.44
CA ASN A 80 19.87 -8.51 3.13
C ASN A 80 19.26 -8.97 1.78
N LYS A 81 20.12 -9.04 0.77
CA LYS A 81 19.77 -9.40 -0.62
C LYS A 81 19.26 -10.83 -0.78
N GLU A 82 19.68 -11.77 0.07
CA GLU A 82 19.28 -13.17 -0.03
C GLU A 82 17.87 -13.39 0.55
N PHE A 83 17.53 -12.67 1.62
CA PHE A 83 16.16 -12.65 2.14
C PHE A 83 15.19 -12.06 1.11
N ALA A 84 15.54 -10.91 0.50
CA ALA A 84 14.74 -10.31 -0.57
C ALA A 84 14.54 -11.28 -1.75
N ARG A 85 15.60 -12.00 -2.16
CA ARG A 85 15.52 -12.99 -3.25
C ARG A 85 14.58 -14.16 -2.92
N GLN A 86 14.64 -14.71 -1.70
CA GLN A 86 13.78 -15.81 -1.27
C GLN A 86 12.32 -15.37 -1.13
N PHE A 87 12.09 -14.17 -0.60
CA PHE A 87 10.75 -13.58 -0.43
C PHE A 87 10.07 -13.28 -1.77
N LEU A 88 10.83 -12.84 -2.78
CA LEU A 88 10.33 -12.54 -4.14
C LEU A 88 10.07 -13.80 -5.01
N SER A 89 10.43 -15.00 -4.54
CA SER A 89 10.40 -16.23 -5.34
C SER A 89 9.06 -16.97 -5.39
N ALA A 90 8.03 -16.46 -4.71
CA ALA A 90 6.67 -16.97 -4.78
C ALA A 90 5.73 -15.94 -5.44
N ASN A 91 4.98 -16.41 -6.43
CA ASN A 91 3.98 -15.72 -7.27
C ASN A 91 3.56 -14.31 -6.82
N ALA A 92 3.87 -13.33 -7.68
CA ALA A 92 3.56 -11.90 -7.60
C ALA A 92 4.02 -11.23 -6.29
N SER A 93 5.22 -10.62 -6.34
CA SER A 93 5.79 -9.82 -5.24
C SER A 93 4.92 -8.67 -4.72
N ALA A 94 3.87 -8.30 -5.45
CA ALA A 94 2.86 -7.33 -5.01
C ALA A 94 1.91 -7.88 -3.94
N ALA A 95 1.77 -9.20 -3.80
CA ALA A 95 0.96 -9.86 -2.77
C ALA A 95 1.78 -10.10 -1.47
N ASN A 96 2.59 -9.12 -1.08
CA ASN A 96 3.48 -9.14 0.08
C ASN A 96 2.71 -8.95 1.41
N PHE A 97 3.00 -7.89 2.17
CA PHE A 97 2.30 -7.54 3.41
C PHE A 97 0.90 -6.95 3.18
N ASN A 98 0.52 -6.69 1.92
CA ASN A 98 -0.78 -6.16 1.55
C ASN A 98 -1.98 -6.91 2.19
N PRO A 99 -2.07 -8.26 2.16
CA PRO A 99 -3.17 -8.98 2.82
C PRO A 99 -3.16 -8.88 4.35
N ASP A 100 -1.99 -8.86 4.98
CA ASP A 100 -1.87 -8.79 6.44
C ASP A 100 -2.20 -7.38 6.96
N CYS A 101 -1.73 -6.34 6.28
CA CYS A 101 -2.11 -4.96 6.56
C CYS A 101 -3.63 -4.76 6.39
N ALA A 102 -4.23 -5.36 5.36
CA ALA A 102 -5.67 -5.29 5.15
C ALA A 102 -6.49 -5.91 6.30
N ARG A 103 -6.00 -7.01 6.89
CA ARG A 103 -6.67 -7.69 8.02
C ARG A 103 -6.46 -6.97 9.35
N ALA A 104 -5.30 -6.35 9.54
CA ALA A 104 -4.99 -5.60 10.76
C ALA A 104 -5.60 -4.19 10.77
N GLY A 105 -5.90 -3.64 9.60
CA GLY A 105 -6.47 -2.30 9.43
C GLY A 105 -7.88 -2.19 10.01
N ARG A 106 -8.10 -1.18 10.85
CA ARG A 106 -9.45 -0.76 11.27
C ARG A 106 -10.25 -0.20 10.07
N ILE A 107 -9.55 0.49 9.18
CA ILE A 107 -10.02 0.95 7.87
C ILE A 107 -8.96 0.52 6.88
N THR A 108 -9.39 -0.07 5.77
CA THR A 108 -8.51 -0.62 4.73
C THR A 108 -8.89 -0.01 3.40
N ILE A 109 -7.97 0.74 2.82
CA ILE A 109 -8.06 1.30 1.48
C ILE A 109 -7.19 0.44 0.58
N THR A 110 -7.73 -0.02 -0.53
CA THR A 110 -6.98 -0.74 -1.55
C THR A 110 -7.01 0.02 -2.87
N GLU A 111 -5.86 0.09 -3.53
CA GLU A 111 -5.73 0.67 -4.85
C GLU A 111 -5.55 -0.45 -5.87
N VAL A 112 -6.30 -0.38 -6.96
CA VAL A 112 -6.31 -1.42 -7.99
C VAL A 112 -6.13 -0.80 -9.37
N ASP A 113 -5.34 -1.46 -10.20
CA ASP A 113 -5.13 -1.08 -11.61
C ASP A 113 -6.33 -1.50 -12.47
N HIS A 114 -6.87 -2.68 -12.15
CA HIS A 114 -7.98 -3.31 -12.85
C HIS A 114 -9.11 -3.56 -11.86
N LEU A 115 -10.24 -2.88 -12.09
CA LEU A 115 -11.49 -3.12 -11.38
C LEU A 115 -12.38 -3.99 -12.27
N VAL A 116 -13.01 -5.00 -11.67
CA VAL A 116 -13.85 -6.00 -12.34
C VAL A 116 -15.16 -6.16 -11.58
N GLU A 117 -16.19 -6.67 -12.25
CA GLU A 117 -17.49 -6.87 -11.63
C GLU A 117 -17.47 -8.05 -10.64
N PRO A 118 -18.31 -8.03 -9.59
CA PRO A 118 -18.42 -9.15 -8.67
C PRO A 118 -18.73 -10.47 -9.40
N GLY A 119 -17.90 -11.48 -9.15
CA GLY A 119 -18.02 -12.80 -9.78
C GLY A 119 -17.10 -13.02 -10.98
N GLU A 120 -16.41 -11.99 -11.48
CA GLU A 120 -15.41 -12.13 -12.55
C GLU A 120 -14.06 -12.69 -12.07
N ILE A 121 -13.79 -12.62 -10.76
CA ILE A 121 -12.61 -13.25 -10.13
C ILE A 121 -13.01 -14.63 -9.61
N ASP A 122 -12.26 -15.67 -10.00
CA ASP A 122 -12.37 -17.00 -9.40
C ASP A 122 -12.18 -16.90 -7.87
N PRO A 123 -13.13 -17.37 -7.04
CA PRO A 123 -12.99 -17.38 -5.60
C PRO A 123 -11.69 -18.00 -5.08
N ALA A 124 -11.14 -19.00 -5.78
CA ALA A 124 -9.86 -19.63 -5.43
C ALA A 124 -8.64 -18.74 -5.73
N ALA A 125 -8.79 -17.75 -6.60
CA ALA A 125 -7.76 -16.77 -6.94
C ALA A 125 -7.82 -15.49 -6.06
N VAL A 126 -8.79 -15.38 -5.15
CA VAL A 126 -8.91 -14.22 -4.25
C VAL A 126 -7.86 -14.31 -3.14
N HIS A 127 -6.84 -13.46 -3.22
CA HIS A 127 -5.78 -13.40 -2.19
C HIS A 127 -6.25 -12.73 -0.89
N THR A 128 -6.98 -11.60 -0.99
CA THR A 128 -7.51 -10.85 0.14
C THR A 128 -9.03 -10.81 0.05
N PRO A 129 -9.75 -11.51 0.94
CA PRO A 129 -11.20 -11.47 0.95
C PRO A 129 -11.73 -10.04 1.13
N GLY A 130 -12.74 -9.67 0.33
CA GLY A 130 -13.31 -8.32 0.32
C GLY A 130 -13.92 -7.85 1.65
N ILE A 131 -14.11 -8.74 2.64
CA ILE A 131 -14.54 -8.36 4.00
C ILE A 131 -13.49 -7.51 4.73
N PHE A 132 -12.21 -7.68 4.40
CA PHE A 132 -11.10 -6.90 4.98
C PHE A 132 -10.86 -5.58 4.25
N VAL A 133 -11.54 -5.34 3.14
CA VAL A 133 -11.41 -4.13 2.32
C VAL A 133 -12.60 -3.22 2.60
N HIS A 134 -12.33 -1.96 2.94
CA HIS A 134 -13.36 -0.98 3.27
C HIS A 134 -13.61 0.00 2.13
N ARG A 135 -12.55 0.38 1.38
CA ARG A 135 -12.59 1.31 0.26
C ARG A 135 -11.71 0.83 -0.89
N ILE A 136 -12.18 1.00 -2.12
CA ILE A 136 -11.44 0.66 -3.34
C ILE A 136 -11.25 1.94 -4.15
N VAL A 137 -10.00 2.27 -4.47
CA VAL A 137 -9.65 3.36 -5.38
C VAL A 137 -9.17 2.72 -6.68
N HIS A 138 -9.82 3.04 -7.80
CA HIS A 138 -9.35 2.61 -9.11
C HIS A 138 -8.29 3.57 -9.62
N VAL A 139 -7.10 3.05 -9.92
CA VAL A 139 -5.94 3.81 -10.41
C VAL A 139 -5.53 3.21 -11.75
N PRO A 140 -6.17 3.59 -12.87
CA PRO A 140 -5.76 3.10 -14.18
C PRO A 140 -4.35 3.61 -14.50
N ASP A 141 -3.48 2.70 -14.95
CA ASP A 141 -2.12 2.99 -15.41
C ASP A 141 -1.16 3.57 -14.34
N PRO A 142 -0.97 2.89 -13.19
CA PRO A 142 -0.08 3.39 -12.14
C PRO A 142 1.39 3.33 -12.57
N VAL A 143 2.17 4.33 -12.14
CA VAL A 143 3.63 4.32 -12.30
C VAL A 143 4.23 3.34 -11.29
N LYS A 144 4.86 2.27 -11.79
CA LYS A 144 5.50 1.24 -10.97
C LYS A 144 7.03 1.32 -11.08
N PRO A 145 7.71 2.09 -10.22
CA PRO A 145 9.16 2.21 -10.30
C PRO A 145 9.85 0.90 -9.91
N LEU A 146 10.92 0.56 -10.64
CA LEU A 146 11.79 -0.57 -10.32
C LEU A 146 13.06 -0.04 -9.64
N GLU A 147 13.31 -0.48 -8.42
CA GLU A 147 14.53 -0.12 -7.68
C GLU A 147 15.80 -0.57 -8.42
N LYS A 148 15.75 -1.76 -9.01
CA LYS A 148 16.87 -2.33 -9.77
C LYS A 148 16.35 -3.19 -10.91
N VAL A 149 16.68 -2.80 -12.14
CA VAL A 149 16.40 -3.60 -13.33
C VAL A 149 17.50 -4.65 -13.49
N THR A 150 17.12 -5.93 -13.43
CA THR A 150 18.03 -7.04 -13.72
C THR A 150 17.42 -7.85 -14.87
N VAL A 151 18.12 -7.95 -15.98
CA VAL A 151 17.70 -8.70 -17.17
C VAL A 151 18.67 -9.85 -17.43
N ALA A 152 18.15 -11.02 -17.79
CA ALA A 152 19.00 -12.10 -18.30
C ALA A 152 19.57 -11.68 -19.66
N ARG A 153 20.85 -11.99 -19.88
CA ARG A 153 21.50 -11.87 -21.19
C ARG A 153 21.30 -13.15 -21.98
#